data_AF-A0AAV7LI68-F1
#
_entry.id   AF-A0AAV7LI68-F1
#
_cell.length_a   1.000
_cell.length_b   1.000
_cell.length_c   1.000
_cell.angle_alpha   90.00
_cell.angle_beta   90.00
_cell.angle_gamma   90.00
#
_symmetry.space_group_name_H-M   'P 1'
#
loop_
_entity.id
_entity.type
_entity.pdbx_description
1 polymer ?
#
loop_
_entity_poly.entity_id
_entity_poly.type
_entity_poly.pdbx_seq_one_letter_code
_entity_poly.pdbx_strand_id
1 'polypeptide(L)'
;MAPVKRHAYKAQFKLQAISTVVVNGNRVAVKEFNINESMVRKWRKQKNELRQVKKTKQSFRGNKSRWPQLEDQLEQWIIEQRTAGRSVSTVIIRLKATTIAQDMKIEHFQGGPSWCFRFMKRRHLSIRARTTVANV
;
A
#
# COMPACT_ATOMS: atom_id res chain seq x y z
N MET A 1 -29.82 1.52 -24.04
CA MET A 1 -29.43 2.28 -22.83
C MET A 1 -28.00 2.78 -23.01
N ALA A 2 -27.74 4.07 -22.80
CA ALA A 2 -26.38 4.61 -22.89
C ALA A 2 -25.50 4.03 -21.77
N PRO A 3 -24.22 3.70 -22.03
CA PRO A 3 -23.34 3.14 -21.01
C PRO A 3 -23.09 4.15 -19.89
N VAL A 4 -23.33 3.73 -18.64
CA VAL A 4 -23.06 4.57 -17.45
C VAL A 4 -21.56 4.82 -17.37
N LYS A 5 -21.16 6.10 -17.46
CA LYS A 5 -19.75 6.50 -17.32
C LYS A 5 -19.25 6.19 -15.91
N ARG A 6 -18.05 5.60 -15.81
CA ARG A 6 -17.42 5.29 -14.53
C ARG A 6 -16.75 6.55 -13.97
N HIS A 7 -17.09 6.92 -12.73
CA HIS A 7 -16.52 8.09 -12.04
C HIS A 7 -15.52 7.69 -10.95
N ALA A 8 -14.44 8.48 -10.83
CA ALA A 8 -13.43 8.33 -9.78
C ALA A 8 -13.60 9.38 -8.68
N TYR A 9 -14.09 8.96 -7.51
CA TYR A 9 -14.38 9.86 -6.39
C TYR A 9 -13.20 9.96 -5.41
N LYS A 10 -12.90 11.18 -4.95
CA LYS A 10 -11.87 11.45 -3.92
C LYS A 10 -12.30 10.88 -2.56
N ALA A 11 -11.34 10.49 -1.71
CA ALA A 11 -11.60 9.91 -0.39
C ALA A 11 -12.46 10.83 0.50
N GLN A 12 -12.22 12.14 0.46
CA GLN A 12 -13.03 13.12 1.20
C GLN A 12 -14.50 13.09 0.80
N PHE A 13 -14.79 13.06 -0.51
CA PHE A 13 -16.17 12.98 -1.02
C PHE A 13 -16.86 11.69 -0.55
N LYS A 14 -16.14 10.57 -0.58
CA LYS A 14 -16.66 9.28 -0.09
C LYS A 14 -17.00 9.34 1.40
N LEU A 15 -16.15 9.99 2.21
CA LEU A 15 -16.40 10.17 3.64
C LEU A 15 -17.60 11.07 3.91
N GLN A 16 -17.79 12.15 3.14
CA GLN A 16 -18.96 13.01 3.22
C GLN A 16 -20.25 12.25 2.85
N ALA A 17 -20.21 11.45 1.79
CA ALA A 17 -21.34 10.58 1.43
C ALA A 17 -21.63 9.53 2.52
N ILE A 18 -20.61 9.02 3.22
CA ILE A 18 -20.82 8.11 4.36
C ILE A 18 -21.43 8.84 5.56
N SER A 19 -21.00 10.08 5.86
CA SER A 19 -21.56 10.83 7.00
C SER A 19 -23.02 11.17 6.78
N THR A 20 -23.41 11.58 5.57
CA THR A 20 -24.82 11.88 5.25
C THR A 20 -25.69 10.63 5.32
N VAL A 21 -25.16 9.46 4.96
CA VAL A 21 -25.86 8.18 5.10
C VAL A 21 -26.14 7.82 6.56
N VAL A 22 -25.23 8.13 7.48
CA VAL A 22 -25.42 7.85 8.91
C VAL A 22 -26.53 8.72 9.50
N VAL A 23 -26.65 9.97 9.03
CA VAL A 23 -27.66 10.93 9.52
C VAL A 23 -29.01 10.74 8.83
N ASN A 24 -29.03 10.65 7.50
CA ASN A 24 -30.24 10.73 6.67
C ASN A 24 -30.65 9.40 6.02
N GLY A 25 -29.84 8.35 6.17
CA GLY A 25 -30.04 7.06 5.52
C GLY A 25 -29.57 6.99 4.05
N ASN A 26 -29.51 5.76 3.51
CA ASN A 26 -28.92 5.49 2.19
C ASN A 26 -29.66 6.18 1.03
N ARG A 27 -31.00 6.20 1.06
CA ARG A 27 -31.83 6.71 -0.05
C ARG A 27 -31.66 8.21 -0.26
N VAL A 28 -31.59 8.98 0.83
CA VAL A 28 -31.42 10.43 0.78
C VAL A 28 -30.04 10.77 0.22
N ALA A 29 -28.99 10.13 0.72
CA ALA A 29 -27.63 10.37 0.23
C ALA A 29 -27.43 9.98 -1.25
N VAL A 30 -28.05 8.89 -1.70
CA VAL A 30 -28.00 8.49 -3.13
C VAL A 30 -28.59 9.58 -4.03
N LYS A 31 -29.72 10.17 -3.62
CA LYS A 31 -30.39 11.26 -4.36
C LYS A 31 -29.59 12.57 -4.28
N GLU A 32 -29.13 12.93 -3.09
CA GLU A 32 -28.38 14.18 -2.83
C GLU A 32 -27.05 14.21 -3.61
N PHE A 33 -26.29 13.12 -3.59
CA PHE A 33 -24.97 13.05 -4.23
C PHE A 33 -25.00 12.51 -5.66
N ASN A 34 -26.17 12.12 -6.17
CA ASN A 34 -26.35 11.46 -7.47
C ASN A 34 -25.35 10.30 -7.69
N ILE A 35 -25.25 9.40 -6.71
CA ILE A 35 -24.32 8.26 -6.71
C ILE A 35 -25.07 6.94 -6.60
N ASN A 36 -24.52 5.88 -7.19
CA ASN A 36 -25.13 4.56 -7.11
C ASN A 36 -25.04 3.99 -5.67
N GLU A 37 -26.15 3.45 -5.17
CA GLU A 37 -26.24 2.88 -3.81
C GLU A 37 -25.19 1.78 -3.56
N SER A 38 -24.88 0.97 -4.57
CA SER A 38 -23.83 -0.05 -4.49
C SER A 38 -22.45 0.53 -4.13
N MET A 39 -22.15 1.75 -4.59
CA MET A 39 -20.90 2.45 -4.28
C MET A 39 -20.87 2.93 -2.84
N VAL A 40 -21.99 3.46 -2.34
CA VAL A 40 -22.15 3.88 -0.94
C VAL A 40 -21.94 2.70 0.00
N ARG A 41 -22.61 1.57 -0.27
CA ARG A 41 -22.44 0.33 0.50
C ARG A 41 -20.99 -0.13 0.52
N LYS A 42 -20.29 -0.07 -0.62
CA LYS A 42 -18.87 -0.39 -0.71
C LYS A 42 -18.01 0.57 0.11
N TRP A 43 -18.24 1.88 0.02
CA TRP A 43 -17.45 2.87 0.77
C TRP A 43 -17.65 2.75 2.27
N ARG A 44 -18.85 2.39 2.74
CA ARG A 44 -19.10 2.08 4.16
C ARG A 44 -18.19 0.95 4.66
N LYS A 45 -18.02 -0.13 3.88
CA LYS A 45 -17.07 -1.22 4.21
C LYS A 45 -15.63 -0.72 4.26
N GLN A 46 -15.27 0.25 3.41
CA GLN A 46 -13.93 0.83 3.34
C GLN A 46 -13.73 2.06 4.24
N LYS A 47 -14.65 2.36 5.17
CA LYS A 47 -14.63 3.60 5.97
C LYS A 47 -13.31 3.81 6.72
N ASN A 48 -12.76 2.74 7.31
CA ASN A 48 -11.51 2.81 8.06
C ASN A 48 -10.32 3.10 7.13
N GLU A 49 -10.23 2.40 5.99
CA GLU A 49 -9.20 2.65 4.97
C GLU A 49 -9.29 4.09 4.43
N LEU A 50 -10.50 4.61 4.20
CA LEU A 50 -10.74 5.96 3.70
C LEU A 50 -10.28 7.05 4.69
N ARG A 51 -10.32 6.78 6.00
CA ARG A 51 -9.82 7.70 7.03
C ARG A 51 -8.29 7.75 7.10
N GLN A 52 -7.62 6.65 6.78
CA GLN A 52 -6.16 6.54 6.85
C GLN A 52 -5.45 7.12 5.61
N VAL A 53 -6.15 7.26 4.48
CA VAL A 53 -5.55 7.78 3.23
C VAL A 53 -5.69 9.29 3.07
N LYS A 54 -4.84 9.87 2.22
CA LYS A 54 -4.96 11.28 1.80
C LYS A 54 -6.34 11.58 1.23
N LYS A 55 -6.91 12.74 1.58
CA LYS A 55 -8.23 13.23 1.12
C LYS A 55 -8.40 13.18 -0.41
N THR A 56 -7.32 13.37 -1.16
CA THR A 56 -7.28 13.36 -2.64
C THR A 56 -7.27 11.97 -3.27
N LYS A 57 -7.05 10.90 -2.49
CA LYS A 57 -6.91 9.53 -3.00
C LYS A 57 -8.24 9.06 -3.62
N GLN A 58 -8.21 8.69 -4.90
CA GLN A 58 -9.42 8.27 -5.63
C GLN A 58 -9.61 6.75 -5.71
N SER A 59 -8.51 6.00 -5.78
CA SER A 59 -8.55 4.54 -5.90
C SER A 59 -7.57 3.88 -4.94
N PHE A 60 -8.01 2.77 -4.35
CA PHE A 60 -7.16 1.84 -3.60
C PHE A 60 -6.49 0.81 -4.52
N ARG A 61 -6.48 1.06 -5.85
CA ARG A 61 -5.72 0.25 -6.79
C ARG A 61 -4.25 0.55 -6.60
N GLY A 62 -3.42 -0.49 -6.62
CA GLY A 62 -2.00 -0.33 -6.41
C GLY A 62 -1.27 -1.63 -6.13
N ASN A 63 0.05 -1.45 -5.99
CA ASN A 63 1.07 -2.47 -5.85
C ASN A 63 1.00 -3.13 -4.47
N LYS A 64 0.02 -4.01 -4.23
CA LYS A 64 0.06 -4.92 -3.08
C LYS A 64 1.20 -5.90 -3.28
N SER A 65 1.88 -6.27 -2.20
CA SER A 65 2.88 -7.35 -2.28
C SER A 65 2.18 -8.67 -2.60
N ARG A 66 2.80 -9.46 -3.49
CA ARG A 66 2.42 -10.86 -3.71
C ARG A 66 2.87 -11.75 -2.54
N TRP A 67 3.93 -11.35 -1.84
CA TRP A 67 4.56 -12.11 -0.76
C TRP A 67 4.77 -11.18 0.46
N PRO A 68 3.68 -10.76 1.15
CA PRO A 68 3.78 -9.77 2.22
C PRO A 68 4.66 -10.24 3.38
N GLN A 69 4.55 -11.51 3.79
CA GLN A 69 5.34 -12.07 4.89
C GLN A 69 6.84 -12.10 4.58
N LEU A 70 7.22 -12.43 3.35
CA LEU A 70 8.62 -12.36 2.89
C LEU A 70 9.13 -10.92 2.96
N GLU A 71 8.30 -9.96 2.54
CA GLU A 71 8.68 -8.54 2.62
C GLU A 71 8.79 -8.04 4.06
N ASP A 72 7.95 -8.52 4.98
CA ASP A 72 8.02 -8.17 6.41
C ASP A 72 9.35 -8.65 7.01
N GLN A 73 9.72 -9.93 6.78
CA GLN A 73 10.99 -10.47 7.28
C GLN A 73 12.20 -9.76 6.67
N LEU A 74 12.14 -9.46 5.37
CA LEU A 74 13.22 -8.76 4.68
C LEU A 74 13.37 -7.32 5.16
N GLU A 75 12.27 -6.62 5.40
CA GLU A 75 12.27 -5.27 5.96
C GLU A 75 12.89 -5.24 7.36
N GLN A 76 12.47 -6.17 8.24
CA GLN A 76 13.02 -6.31 9.58
C GLN A 76 14.54 -6.52 9.56
N TRP A 77 15.01 -7.44 8.72
CA TRP A 77 16.43 -7.68 8.54
C TRP A 77 17.19 -6.44 8.02
N ILE A 78 16.61 -5.68 7.08
CA ILE A 78 17.23 -4.43 6.59
C ILE A 78 17.34 -3.38 7.70
N ILE A 79 16.31 -3.25 8.53
CA ILE A 79 16.30 -2.32 9.67
C ILE A 79 17.43 -2.70 10.63
N GLU A 80 17.55 -3.97 11.01
CA GLU A 80 18.60 -4.49 11.89
C GLU A 80 20.02 -4.20 11.34
N GLN A 81 20.25 -4.43 10.05
CA GLN A 81 21.55 -4.11 9.45
C GLN A 81 21.85 -2.61 9.51
N ARG A 82 20.85 -1.77 9.25
CA ARG A 82 21.01 -0.30 9.28
C ARG A 82 21.23 0.23 10.69
N THR A 83 20.54 -0.31 11.69
CA THR A 83 20.75 0.04 13.10
C THR A 83 22.13 -0.39 13.57
N ALA A 84 22.68 -1.47 13.02
CA ALA A 84 24.07 -1.90 13.25
C ALA A 84 25.12 -1.10 12.43
N GLY A 85 24.72 -0.01 11.76
CA GLY A 85 25.62 0.83 10.97
C GLY A 85 26.08 0.21 9.64
N ARG A 86 25.50 -0.91 9.21
CA ARG A 86 25.88 -1.60 7.97
C ARG A 86 25.05 -1.07 6.80
N SER A 87 25.72 -0.75 5.70
CA SER A 87 25.05 -0.41 4.45
C SER A 87 24.56 -1.68 3.74
N VAL A 88 23.33 -1.64 3.22
CA VAL A 88 22.72 -2.77 2.50
C VAL A 88 22.45 -2.34 1.07
N SER A 89 23.15 -2.94 0.11
CA SER A 89 22.94 -2.70 -1.32
C SER A 89 21.74 -3.49 -1.85
N THR A 90 21.19 -3.07 -2.99
CA THR A 90 20.08 -3.79 -3.65
C THR A 90 20.46 -5.19 -4.13
N VAL A 91 21.75 -5.47 -4.34
CA VAL A 91 22.24 -6.82 -4.63
C VAL A 91 22.07 -7.70 -3.40
N ILE A 92 22.53 -7.23 -2.25
CA ILE A 92 22.41 -7.96 -0.98
C ILE A 92 20.95 -8.16 -0.58
N ILE A 93 20.09 -7.14 -0.76
CA ILE A 93 18.64 -7.28 -0.50
C ILE A 93 18.05 -8.42 -1.32
N ARG A 94 18.39 -8.53 -2.61
CA ARG A 94 17.87 -9.58 -3.48
C ARG A 94 18.37 -10.96 -3.08
N LEU A 95 19.65 -11.09 -2.74
CA LEU A 95 20.21 -12.35 -2.23
C LEU A 95 19.50 -12.79 -0.94
N LYS A 96 19.33 -11.88 0.02
CA LYS A 96 18.61 -12.18 1.26
C LYS A 96 17.15 -12.55 0.99
N ALA A 97 16.49 -11.86 0.06
CA ALA A 97 15.12 -12.18 -0.34
C ALA A 97 15.01 -13.61 -0.89
N THR A 98 15.96 -14.06 -1.70
CA THR A 98 16.00 -15.44 -2.21
C THR A 98 16.20 -16.45 -1.09
N THR A 99 17.07 -16.18 -0.11
CA THR A 99 17.24 -17.08 1.05
C THR A 99 15.95 -17.21 1.85
N ILE A 100 15.27 -16.09 2.14
CA ILE A 100 13.99 -16.09 2.84
C ILE A 100 12.93 -16.85 2.03
N ALA A 101 12.89 -16.68 0.70
CA ALA A 101 11.96 -17.42 -0.14
C ALA A 101 12.18 -18.94 -0.09
N GLN A 102 13.44 -19.38 -0.07
CA GLN A 102 13.81 -20.79 0.05
C GLN A 102 13.39 -21.35 1.42
N ASP A 103 13.70 -20.63 2.51
CA ASP A 103 13.34 -21.02 3.87
C ASP A 103 11.82 -21.14 4.04
N MET A 104 11.07 -20.23 3.42
CA MET A 104 9.60 -20.23 3.40
C MET A 104 8.99 -21.23 2.40
N LYS A 105 9.81 -21.95 1.62
CA LYS A 105 9.38 -22.86 0.54
C LYS A 105 8.47 -22.18 -0.49
N ILE A 106 8.75 -20.91 -0.82
CA ILE A 106 8.02 -20.17 -1.84
C ILE A 106 8.56 -20.56 -3.22
N GLU A 107 7.73 -21.29 -3.97
CA GLU A 107 8.04 -21.62 -5.36
C GLU A 107 7.96 -20.39 -6.28
N HIS A 108 8.80 -20.38 -7.33
CA HIS A 108 8.83 -19.36 -8.38
C HIS A 108 9.13 -17.92 -7.92
N PHE A 109 9.75 -17.72 -6.74
CA PHE A 109 10.24 -16.41 -6.36
C PHE A 109 11.50 -16.03 -7.15
N GLN A 110 11.39 -15.01 -8.01
CA GLN A 110 12.50 -14.57 -8.88
C GLN A 110 13.35 -13.45 -8.26
N GLY A 111 12.80 -12.67 -7.31
CA GLY A 111 13.56 -11.63 -6.60
C GLY A 111 14.28 -10.57 -7.46
N GLY A 112 13.92 -10.40 -8.74
CA GLY A 112 14.68 -9.56 -9.69
C GLY A 112 14.72 -8.06 -9.37
N PRO A 113 15.53 -7.26 -10.11
CA PRO A 113 15.69 -5.81 -9.87
C PRO A 113 14.37 -5.03 -9.80
N SER A 114 13.45 -5.30 -10.74
CA SER A 114 12.13 -4.66 -10.79
C SER A 114 11.28 -5.00 -9.55
N TRP A 115 11.37 -6.22 -9.05
CA TRP A 115 10.70 -6.62 -7.82
C TRP A 115 11.32 -5.88 -6.62
N CYS A 116 12.65 -5.87 -6.50
CA CYS A 116 13.38 -5.19 -5.43
C CYS A 116 13.05 -3.70 -5.37
N PHE A 117 13.03 -3.01 -6.52
CA PHE A 117 12.65 -1.59 -6.58
C PHE A 117 11.22 -1.35 -6.09
N ARG A 118 10.28 -2.20 -6.52
CA ARG A 118 8.87 -2.14 -6.08
C ARG A 118 8.72 -2.44 -4.59
N PHE A 119 9.48 -3.39 -4.06
CA PHE A 119 9.54 -3.71 -2.62
C PHE A 119 10.03 -2.51 -1.81
N MET A 120 11.18 -1.94 -2.17
CA MET A 120 11.72 -0.77 -1.48
C MET A 120 10.73 0.41 -1.51
N LYS A 121 10.06 0.65 -2.65
CA LYS A 121 9.04 1.69 -2.76
C LYS A 121 7.81 1.42 -1.87
N ARG A 122 7.40 0.16 -1.72
CA ARG A 122 6.29 -0.24 -0.82
C ARG A 122 6.65 -0.02 0.65
N ARG A 123 7.87 -0.36 1.05
CA ARG A 123 8.38 -0.26 2.43
C ARG A 123 9.06 1.07 2.75
N HIS A 124 8.95 2.06 1.84
CA HIS A 124 9.57 3.39 2.02
C HIS A 124 11.09 3.34 2.31
N LEU A 125 11.78 2.35 1.75
CA LEU A 125 13.23 2.18 1.90
C LEU A 125 13.98 2.95 0.81
N SER A 126 15.02 3.69 1.19
CA SER A 126 15.97 4.33 0.27
C SER A 126 17.32 3.62 0.31
N ILE A 127 18.09 3.68 -0.78
CA ILE A 127 19.50 3.28 -0.78
C ILE A 127 20.27 4.40 -0.07
N ARG A 128 20.73 4.17 1.17
CA ARG A 128 21.64 5.10 1.84
C ARG A 128 23.08 4.75 1.44
N ALA A 129 23.84 5.75 1.00
CA ALA A 129 25.28 5.62 0.91
C ALA A 129 25.88 5.41 2.31
N ARG A 130 27.06 4.78 2.40
CA ARG A 130 27.79 4.55 3.64
C ARG A 130 28.03 5.91 4.30
N THR A 131 27.35 6.21 5.41
CA THR A 131 27.80 7.28 6.32
C THR A 131 28.94 6.68 7.12
N THR A 132 30.17 7.01 6.75
CA THR A 132 31.30 6.96 7.70
C THR A 132 30.88 7.82 8.87
N VAL A 133 30.54 7.19 9.99
CA VAL A 133 30.47 7.88 11.27
C VAL A 133 31.92 8.21 11.56
N ALA A 134 32.29 9.48 11.42
CA ALA A 134 33.54 9.96 12.01
C ALA A 134 33.35 9.80 13.52
N ASN A 135 34.02 8.82 14.10
CA ASN A 135 34.19 8.77 15.55
C ASN A 135 35.09 9.97 15.88
N VAL A 136 34.51 10.97 16.55
CA VAL A 136 35.24 12.03 17.25
C VAL A 136 35.31 11.62 18.71
#